data_AF-A0A914RKF6-F1
#
_entry.id   AF-A0A914RKF6-F1
#
_cell.length_a   1.000
_cell.length_b   1.000
_cell.length_c   1.000
_cell.angle_alpha   90.00
_cell.angle_beta   90.00
_cell.angle_gamma   90.00
#
_symmetry.space_group_name_H-M   'P 1'
#
loop_
_entity.id
_entity.type
_entity.pdbx_description
1 polymer ?
#
loop_
_entity_poly.entity_id
_entity_poly.type
_entity_poly.pdbx_seq_one_letter_code
_entity_poly.pdbx_strand_id
1 'polypeptide(L)'
;TFPSSGGDGEVILNTVPGETRIQFGCDPKLADELGLSTNRFRGTIGKFTVDGQDLPLWAFSQTNKECEGQFPVTPTRSIGYMFRPGGGHFTIVFSAYSSDGLLYFRGNPNNGDFVSVELRDGHVIFKVLCSTHTANTALAK
;
A
#
# COMPACT_ATOMS: atom_id res chain seq x y z
N THR A 1 -2.74 20.81 -24.41
CA THR A 1 -2.15 22.14 -24.17
C THR A 1 -2.23 22.42 -22.69
N PHE A 2 -1.10 22.43 -21.99
CA PHE A 2 -1.05 22.84 -20.59
C PHE A 2 -1.25 24.36 -20.51
N PRO A 3 -1.98 24.89 -19.52
CA PRO A 3 -2.19 26.33 -19.39
C PRO A 3 -0.87 27.01 -19.00
N SER A 4 -0.55 28.12 -19.66
CA SER A 4 0.58 28.97 -19.29
C SER A 4 0.25 29.72 -18.02
N SER A 5 1.00 29.44 -16.95
CA SER A 5 1.01 30.27 -15.75
C SER A 5 1.71 31.59 -16.08
N GLY A 6 0.93 32.62 -16.43
CA GLY A 6 1.38 34.00 -16.46
C GLY A 6 1.37 34.58 -15.04
N GLY A 7 2.51 35.13 -14.62
CA GLY A 7 2.65 35.88 -13.38
C GLY A 7 4.12 36.06 -13.03
N ASP A 8 4.54 37.32 -12.92
CA ASP A 8 5.90 37.79 -12.62
C ASP A 8 6.36 37.43 -11.19
N GLY A 9 6.40 36.13 -10.88
CA GLY A 9 7.13 35.58 -9.74
C GLY A 9 8.49 35.09 -10.24
N GLU A 10 9.54 35.30 -9.46
CA GLU A 10 10.88 34.76 -9.69
C GLU A 10 10.80 33.28 -10.10
N VAL A 11 10.94 33.00 -11.39
CA VAL A 11 10.88 31.63 -11.93
C VAL A 11 12.22 30.97 -11.62
N ILE A 12 12.30 30.35 -10.45
CA ILE A 12 13.51 29.66 -9.98
C ILE A 12 13.85 28.47 -10.88
N LEU A 13 12.82 27.84 -11.48
CA LEU A 13 12.98 26.69 -12.37
C LEU A 13 12.30 26.97 -13.72
N ASN A 14 13.10 27.27 -14.73
CA ASN A 14 12.62 27.45 -16.11
C ASN A 14 12.25 26.09 -16.72
N THR A 15 10.98 25.68 -16.60
CA THR A 15 10.50 24.42 -17.16
C THR A 15 10.15 24.58 -18.64
N VAL A 16 10.79 23.80 -19.50
CA VAL A 16 10.57 23.77 -20.96
C VAL A 16 9.81 22.48 -21.32
N PRO A 17 8.62 22.56 -21.92
CA PRO A 17 7.86 21.38 -22.34
C PRO A 17 8.66 20.49 -23.30
N GLY A 18 8.71 19.19 -23.03
CA GLY A 18 9.44 18.21 -23.85
C GLY A 18 10.92 18.06 -23.50
N GLU A 19 11.53 19.06 -22.85
CA GLU A 19 12.92 19.01 -22.38
C GLU A 19 13.00 18.74 -20.88
N THR A 20 12.17 19.42 -20.08
CA THR A 20 12.14 19.23 -18.63
C THR A 20 11.48 17.90 -18.28
N ARG A 21 12.20 17.09 -17.49
CA ARG A 21 11.77 15.76 -17.06
C ARG A 21 11.87 15.65 -15.55
N ILE A 22 10.87 15.03 -14.95
CA ILE A 22 10.90 14.59 -13.54
C ILE A 22 11.14 13.09 -13.56
N GLN A 23 12.15 12.63 -12.82
CA GLN A 23 12.56 11.23 -12.79
C GLN A 23 12.74 10.74 -11.34
N PHE A 24 12.35 9.50 -11.09
CA PHE A 24 12.58 8.82 -9.81
C PHE A 24 13.71 7.81 -10.00
N GLY A 25 14.91 8.18 -9.57
CA GLY A 25 16.14 7.53 -10.02
C GLY A 25 16.60 8.07 -11.38
N CYS A 26 17.86 7.83 -11.73
CA CYS A 26 18.46 8.27 -12.99
C CYS A 26 19.56 7.29 -13.45
N ASP A 27 20.03 7.49 -14.69
CA ASP A 27 21.15 6.73 -15.22
C ASP A 27 22.44 7.04 -14.43
N PRO A 28 23.32 6.05 -14.20
CA PRO A 28 24.57 6.26 -13.45
C PRO A 28 25.43 7.40 -14.00
N LYS A 29 25.52 7.51 -15.33
CA LYS A 29 26.29 8.59 -15.99
C LYS A 29 25.73 9.97 -15.65
N LEU A 30 24.40 10.11 -15.66
CA LEU A 30 23.75 11.37 -15.32
C LEU A 30 23.94 11.70 -13.83
N ALA A 31 23.91 10.68 -12.96
CA ALA A 31 24.23 10.87 -11.55
C ALA A 31 25.67 11.37 -11.35
N ASP A 32 26.64 10.78 -12.05
CA ASP A 32 28.04 11.20 -11.98
C ASP A 32 28.24 12.63 -12.50
N GLU A 33 27.63 12.97 -13.64
CA GLU A 33 27.67 14.32 -14.24
C GLU A 33 27.05 15.38 -13.32
N LEU A 34 26.00 15.02 -12.59
CA LEU A 34 25.33 15.89 -11.62
C LEU A 34 25.95 15.84 -10.22
N GLY A 35 26.97 15.02 -9.99
CA GLY A 35 27.62 14.86 -8.68
C GLY A 35 26.72 14.22 -7.61
N LEU A 36 25.75 13.40 -8.01
CA LEU A 36 24.84 12.70 -7.10
C LEU A 36 25.55 11.48 -6.49
N SER A 37 25.39 11.30 -5.17
CA SER A 37 25.96 10.15 -4.45
C SER A 37 25.27 8.82 -4.76
N THR A 38 24.10 8.85 -5.39
CA THR A 38 23.34 7.68 -5.80
C THR A 38 22.51 8.01 -7.03
N ASN A 39 22.36 7.04 -7.92
CA ASN A 39 21.48 7.11 -9.07
C ASN A 39 20.15 6.35 -8.82
N ARG A 40 20.00 5.69 -7.67
CA ARG A 40 18.84 4.85 -7.34
C ARG A 40 18.09 5.36 -6.13
N PHE A 41 16.76 5.34 -6.25
CA PHE A 41 15.84 5.44 -5.13
C PHE A 41 15.43 4.03 -4.67
N ARG A 42 15.50 3.77 -3.36
CA ARG A 42 15.06 2.50 -2.75
C ARG A 42 13.96 2.80 -1.76
N GLY A 43 12.71 2.53 -2.12
CA GLY A 43 11.56 2.75 -1.27
C GLY A 43 10.26 2.81 -2.06
N THR A 44 9.18 3.21 -1.39
CA THR A 44 7.85 3.36 -1.98
C THR A 44 7.51 4.84 -2.12
N ILE A 45 7.04 5.24 -3.30
CA ILE A 45 6.52 6.59 -3.52
C ILE A 45 5.00 6.51 -3.46
N GLY A 46 4.40 7.35 -2.62
CA GLY A 46 2.96 7.44 -2.46
C GLY A 46 2.35 8.50 -3.38
N LYS A 47 1.61 9.45 -2.82
CA LYS A 47 1.01 10.54 -3.58
C LYS A 47 2.09 11.54 -4.02
N PHE A 48 2.09 11.90 -5.31
CA PHE A 48 2.97 12.91 -5.89
C PHE A 48 2.15 14.07 -6.45
N THR A 49 2.46 15.29 -6.03
CA THR A 49 1.72 16.50 -6.40
C THR A 49 2.64 17.60 -6.89
N VAL A 50 2.26 18.26 -7.97
CA VAL A 50 2.93 19.47 -8.49
C VAL A 50 1.88 20.55 -8.64
N ASP A 51 2.10 21.72 -8.06
CA ASP A 51 1.16 22.85 -8.06
C ASP A 51 -0.26 22.49 -7.61
N GLY A 52 -0.35 21.61 -6.61
CA GLY A 52 -1.62 21.11 -6.08
C GLY A 52 -2.35 20.09 -6.97
N GLN A 53 -1.77 19.72 -8.12
CA GLN A 53 -2.30 18.68 -9.00
C GLN A 53 -1.66 17.34 -8.70
N ASP A 54 -2.49 16.32 -8.48
CA ASP A 54 -2.07 14.94 -8.29
C ASP A 54 -1.59 14.37 -9.63
N LEU A 55 -0.30 14.01 -9.70
CA LEU A 55 0.28 13.36 -10.87
C LEU A 55 0.25 11.84 -10.69
N PRO A 56 -0.39 11.09 -11.60
CA PRO A 56 -0.47 9.64 -11.48
C PRO A 56 0.92 9.01 -11.70
N LEU A 57 1.47 8.37 -10.67
CA LEU A 57 2.79 7.71 -10.73
C LEU A 57 2.90 6.64 -11.84
N TRP A 58 1.78 6.01 -12.20
CA TRP A 58 1.72 4.97 -13.24
C TRP A 58 1.56 5.52 -14.67
N ALA A 59 1.48 6.85 -14.84
CA ALA A 59 1.42 7.50 -16.14
C ALA A 59 2.78 8.09 -16.54
N PHE A 60 3.81 7.24 -16.58
CA PHE A 60 5.17 7.65 -16.96
C PHE A 60 5.36 7.71 -18.48
N SER A 61 6.30 8.54 -18.93
CA SER A 61 6.73 8.54 -20.33
C SER A 61 7.72 7.42 -20.65
N GLN A 62 8.51 6.97 -19.67
CA GLN A 62 9.52 5.91 -19.76
C GLN A 62 9.66 5.19 -18.43
N THR A 63 9.96 3.89 -18.46
CA THR A 63 10.21 3.05 -17.27
C THR A 63 11.29 2.01 -17.57
N ASN A 64 12.07 1.63 -16.56
CA ASN A 64 12.97 0.47 -16.61
C ASN A 64 12.24 -0.86 -16.28
N LYS A 65 10.94 -0.81 -15.96
CA LYS A 65 10.08 -1.94 -15.55
C LYS A 65 10.49 -2.63 -14.25
N GLU A 66 11.30 -1.98 -13.42
CA GLU A 66 11.71 -2.52 -12.10
C GLU A 66 10.74 -2.09 -10.98
N CYS A 67 9.88 -1.10 -11.22
CA CYS A 67 8.93 -0.62 -10.21
C CYS A 67 7.69 -1.52 -10.12
N GLU A 68 7.34 -1.88 -8.89
CA GLU A 68 6.09 -2.57 -8.56
C GLU A 68 5.20 -1.71 -7.66
N GLY A 69 3.91 -2.00 -7.67
CA GLY A 69 2.96 -1.37 -6.75
C GLY A 69 3.09 -1.96 -5.37
N GLN A 70 3.15 -1.10 -4.36
CA GLN A 70 3.08 -1.51 -2.96
C GLN A 70 1.89 -0.84 -2.30
N PHE A 71 1.23 -1.56 -1.38
CA PHE A 71 0.21 -0.94 -0.54
C PHE A 71 0.84 0.17 0.30
N PRO A 72 0.16 1.31 0.46
CA PRO A 72 0.65 2.34 1.36
C PRO A 72 0.86 1.71 2.73
N VAL A 73 1.99 2.02 3.37
CA VAL A 73 2.20 1.70 4.78
C VAL A 73 1.12 2.49 5.53
N THR A 74 0.02 1.82 5.83
CA THR A 74 -1.10 2.47 6.51
C THR A 74 -0.57 2.85 7.89
N PRO A 75 -0.62 4.12 8.32
CA PRO A 75 -0.32 4.48 9.69
C PRO A 75 -1.39 3.86 10.60
N THR A 76 -1.17 2.61 11.00
CA THR A 76 -1.65 1.87 12.19
C THR A 76 -3.07 2.12 12.73
N ARG A 77 -4.02 2.61 11.94
CA ARG A 77 -5.42 2.83 12.38
C ARG A 77 -6.44 2.61 11.25
N SER A 78 -6.53 1.41 10.73
CA SER A 78 -7.74 0.94 10.06
C SER A 78 -8.42 -0.09 10.96
N ILE A 79 -9.55 0.33 11.57
CA ILE A 79 -10.45 -0.55 12.32
C ILE A 79 -11.23 -1.39 11.30
N GLY A 80 -10.59 -2.44 10.80
CA GLY A 80 -11.22 -3.54 10.06
C GLY A 80 -11.81 -3.22 8.68
N TYR A 81 -11.75 -4.20 7.78
CA TYR A 81 -12.48 -4.20 6.51
C TYR A 81 -13.56 -5.29 6.57
N MET A 82 -14.81 -4.94 6.22
CA MET A 82 -15.89 -5.93 6.08
C MET A 82 -15.79 -6.60 4.70
N PHE A 83 -15.17 -7.77 4.65
CA PHE A 83 -15.17 -8.59 3.44
C PHE A 83 -16.48 -9.37 3.34
N ARG A 84 -17.15 -9.31 2.19
CA ARG A 84 -18.25 -10.20 1.81
C ARG A 84 -17.71 -11.26 0.85
N PRO A 85 -17.14 -12.38 1.33
CA PRO A 85 -16.55 -13.37 0.44
C PRO A 85 -17.64 -14.15 -0.30
N GLY A 86 -17.58 -14.10 -1.63
CA GLY A 86 -18.22 -15.07 -2.51
C GLY A 86 -17.28 -16.24 -2.78
N GLY A 87 -17.60 -17.43 -2.27
CA GLY A 87 -16.98 -18.70 -2.67
C GLY A 87 -15.64 -19.10 -2.00
N GLY A 88 -15.70 -20.14 -1.15
CA GLY A 88 -14.67 -21.19 -0.98
C GLY A 88 -13.35 -20.89 -0.24
N HIS A 89 -12.78 -19.69 -0.35
CA HIS A 89 -11.48 -19.37 0.26
C HIS A 89 -11.37 -17.88 0.60
N PHE A 90 -10.62 -17.55 1.65
CA PHE A 90 -10.25 -16.18 1.99
C PHE A 90 -8.81 -16.16 2.51
N THR A 91 -8.09 -15.07 2.24
CA THR A 91 -6.69 -14.87 2.68
C THR A 91 -6.62 -13.58 3.48
N ILE A 92 -5.97 -13.61 4.65
CA ILE A 92 -5.75 -12.43 5.50
C ILE A 92 -4.25 -12.15 5.53
N VAL A 93 -3.86 -10.93 5.17
CA VAL A 93 -2.50 -10.40 5.36
C VAL A 93 -2.60 -9.25 6.36
N PHE A 94 -1.88 -9.34 7.47
CA PHE A 94 -1.92 -8.33 8.53
C PHE A 94 -0.52 -7.98 9.05
N SER A 95 -0.38 -6.76 9.56
CA SER A 95 0.79 -6.30 10.33
C SER A 95 0.25 -5.51 11.53
N ALA A 96 0.50 -6.00 12.73
CA ALA A 96 -0.03 -5.43 13.97
C ALA A 96 1.05 -5.39 15.05
N TYR A 97 1.08 -4.29 15.82
CA TYR A 97 1.87 -4.17 17.05
C TYR A 97 1.09 -4.60 18.30
N SER A 98 -0.25 -4.71 18.17
CA SER A 98 -1.11 -5.16 19.27
C SER A 98 -0.93 -6.67 19.49
N SER A 99 -0.74 -7.08 20.74
CA SER A 99 -0.73 -8.49 21.13
C SER A 99 -2.11 -9.15 20.97
N ASP A 100 -3.17 -8.34 21.01
CA ASP A 100 -4.56 -8.81 21.02
C ASP A 100 -5.42 -8.03 20.01
N GLY A 101 -6.33 -8.73 19.35
CA GLY A 101 -7.28 -8.10 18.41
C GLY A 101 -8.02 -9.08 17.51
N LEU A 102 -9.24 -8.72 17.10
CA LEU A 102 -10.02 -9.51 16.16
C LEU A 102 -9.61 -9.18 14.72
N LEU A 103 -9.13 -10.19 13.97
CA LEU A 103 -8.75 -10.03 12.57
C LEU A 103 -9.92 -10.34 11.62
N TYR A 104 -10.74 -11.35 11.95
CA TYR A 104 -11.89 -11.74 11.15
C TYR A 104 -12.95 -12.44 12.01
N PHE A 105 -14.22 -12.17 11.71
CA PHE A 105 -15.36 -12.87 12.31
C PHE A 105 -16.48 -13.03 11.27
N ARG A 106 -17.01 -14.25 11.17
CA ARG A 106 -18.25 -14.54 10.46
C ARG A 106 -19.08 -15.49 11.29
N GLY A 107 -20.24 -15.01 11.74
CA GLY A 107 -21.24 -15.81 12.44
C GLY A 107 -22.51 -15.98 11.61
N ASN A 108 -23.19 -17.11 11.79
CA ASN A 108 -24.56 -17.32 11.36
C ASN A 108 -25.49 -16.96 12.53
N PRO A 109 -26.27 -15.87 12.43
CA PRO A 109 -27.10 -15.39 13.53
C PRO A 109 -28.24 -16.36 13.91
N ASN A 110 -28.59 -17.29 13.03
CA ASN A 110 -29.71 -18.21 13.23
C ASN A 110 -29.37 -19.43 14.07
N ASN A 111 -28.10 -19.84 14.11
CA ASN A 111 -27.68 -21.06 14.79
C ASN A 111 -26.39 -20.90 15.64
N GLY A 112 -25.78 -19.72 15.63
CA GLY A 112 -24.58 -19.44 16.42
C GLY A 112 -23.29 -20.05 15.86
N ASP A 113 -23.33 -20.71 14.69
CA ASP A 113 -22.12 -21.18 14.02
C ASP A 113 -21.22 -19.99 13.68
N PHE A 114 -19.92 -20.10 13.93
CA PHE A 114 -19.00 -19.04 13.61
C PHE A 114 -17.60 -19.51 13.23
N VAL A 115 -16.91 -18.64 12.51
CA VAL A 115 -15.47 -18.70 12.27
C VAL A 115 -14.87 -17.38 12.74
N SER A 116 -13.78 -17.46 13.50
CA SER A 116 -13.00 -16.28 13.89
C SER A 116 -11.50 -16.49 13.75
N VAL A 117 -10.80 -15.42 13.38
CA VAL A 117 -9.34 -15.30 13.43
C VAL A 117 -9.03 -14.13 14.36
N GLU A 118 -8.26 -14.38 15.41
CA GLU A 118 -7.88 -13.36 16.39
C GLU A 118 -6.38 -13.43 16.71
N LEU A 119 -5.83 -12.32 17.18
CA LEU A 119 -4.57 -12.26 17.90
C LEU A 119 -4.89 -12.38 19.39
N ARG A 120 -4.17 -13.27 20.07
CA ARG A 120 -4.20 -13.42 21.53
C ARG A 120 -2.79 -13.64 22.03
N ASP A 121 -2.32 -12.77 22.90
CA ASP A 121 -0.94 -12.82 23.43
C ASP A 121 0.12 -12.94 22.31
N GLY A 122 -0.08 -12.23 21.19
CA GLY A 122 0.80 -12.25 20.02
C GLY A 122 0.66 -13.48 19.11
N HIS A 123 -0.22 -14.42 19.43
CA HIS A 123 -0.45 -15.64 18.65
C HIS A 123 -1.71 -15.53 17.79
N VAL A 124 -1.66 -16.10 16.59
CA VAL A 124 -2.84 -16.24 15.73
C VAL A 124 -3.68 -17.41 16.21
N ILE A 125 -4.92 -17.13 16.62
CA ILE A 125 -5.89 -18.13 17.06
C ILE A 125 -7.00 -18.24 16.02
N PHE A 126 -7.25 -19.47 15.58
CA PHE A 126 -8.36 -19.81 14.70
C PHE A 126 -9.41 -20.60 15.47
N LYS A 127 -10.65 -20.13 15.45
CA LYS A 127 -11.78 -20.80 16.10
C LYS A 127 -12.88 -21.06 15.09
N VAL A 128 -13.39 -22.28 15.12
CA VAL A 128 -14.56 -22.69 14.34
C VAL A 128 -15.53 -23.37 15.28
N LEU A 129 -16.72 -22.79 15.39
CA LEU A 129 -17.86 -23.45 15.97
C LEU A 129 -18.80 -23.83 14.84
N CYS A 130 -18.91 -25.13 14.58
CA CYS A 130 -19.97 -25.68 13.77
C CYS A 130 -20.83 -26.52 14.72
N SER A 131 -22.13 -26.29 14.73
CA SER A 131 -23.13 -26.97 15.56
C SER A 131 -23.12 -28.50 15.41
N THR A 132 -22.34 -29.06 14.49
CA THR A 132 -22.06 -30.50 14.39
C THR A 132 -20.74 -30.97 15.03
N HIS A 133 -19.67 -30.15 15.19
CA HIS A 133 -18.42 -30.47 15.91
C HIS A 133 -17.65 -29.18 16.30
N THR A 134 -17.11 -29.13 17.54
CA THR A 134 -16.20 -28.04 17.99
C THR A 134 -14.74 -28.45 17.76
N ALA A 135 -13.97 -27.65 17.02
CA ALA A 135 -12.52 -27.84 16.88
C ALA A 135 -11.80 -26.52 17.19
N ASN A 136 -11.02 -26.52 18.27
CA ASN A 136 -10.08 -25.45 18.59
C ASN A 136 -8.73 -25.86 18.00
N THR A 137 -8.31 -25.21 16.90
CA THR A 137 -7.00 -25.47 16.30
C THR A 137 -6.14 -24.22 16.45
N ALA A 138 -5.13 -24.28 17.32
CA ALA A 138 -4.04 -23.33 17.28
C ALA A 138 -3.21 -23.62 16.01
N LEU A 139 -3.20 -22.68 15.06
CA LEU A 139 -2.33 -22.78 13.90
C LEU A 139 -0.98 -22.15 14.28
N ALA A 140 0.03 -23.00 14.50
CA ALA A 140 1.39 -22.57 14.75
C ALA A 140 2.34 -23.20 13.72
N LYS A 141 2.53 -22.52 12.59
CA LYS A 141 3.84 -22.11 12.03
C LYS A 141 3.65 -21.39 10.70
#